data_AF-A0A9D4SGR0-F1
#
_entry.id   AF-A0A9D4SGR0-F1
#
_cell.length_a   1.000
_cell.length_b   1.000
_cell.length_c   1.000
_cell.angle_alpha   90.00
_cell.angle_beta   90.00
_cell.angle_gamma   90.00
#
_symmetry.space_group_name_H-M   'P 1'
#
loop_
_entity.id
_entity.type
_entity.pdbx_description
1 polymer ?
#
loop_
_entity_poly.entity_id
_entity_poly.type
_entity_poly.pdbx_seq_one_letter_code
_entity_poly.pdbx_strand_id
1 'polypeptide(L)'
;MRQASTMVKNRFTHLITIPFVNDDFIQAYLDFKHRILEDNPDIDEILFQNPKKLHMTISCLSLDDQQRLTMARELFTKQCSDYVEKFPEILDNKIQIKGVDIMNENPRKTNVLYAKIENENLQNFANNIADVMVSNGFLYTGDRHANLSGRQNVKLHLTLMNSSFLFRRKDFSLKKRKPMKQRYFDSTEILNNYRDHFFMEIPMPPVQLNELHRINEFGYYNVVESIHLLKQ
;
A
#
# COMPACT_ATOMS: atom_id res chain seq x y z
N MET A 1 26.35 29.68 23.60
CA MET A 1 26.03 28.29 23.24
C MET A 1 25.00 28.30 22.12
N ARG A 2 25.36 27.89 20.90
CA ARG A 2 24.38 27.67 19.83
C ARG A 2 23.68 26.35 20.13
N GLN A 3 22.37 26.37 20.41
CA GLN A 3 21.57 25.15 20.44
C GLN A 3 21.68 24.51 19.05
N ALA A 4 22.29 23.34 18.97
CA ALA A 4 22.18 22.51 17.80
C ALA A 4 20.70 22.11 17.70
N SER A 5 19.98 22.68 16.75
CA SER A 5 18.68 22.16 16.35
C SER A 5 18.89 20.75 15.83
N THR A 6 18.59 19.75 16.65
CA THR A 6 18.54 18.35 16.21
C THR A 6 17.46 18.29 15.15
N MET A 7 17.83 18.37 13.86
CA MET A 7 16.87 18.13 12.78
C MET A 7 16.31 16.73 12.99
N VAL A 8 15.02 16.65 13.32
CA VAL A 8 14.28 15.39 13.34
C VAL A 8 14.44 14.79 11.95
N LYS A 9 15.12 13.64 11.87
CA LYS A 9 15.24 12.90 10.61
C LYS A 9 13.83 12.46 10.21
N ASN A 10 13.48 12.72 8.95
CA ASN A 10 12.20 12.31 8.38
C ASN A 10 12.44 11.26 7.30
N ARG A 11 12.83 10.05 7.73
CA ARG A 11 13.09 8.93 6.82
C ARG A 11 11.87 8.03 6.76
N PHE A 12 11.58 7.52 5.57
CA PHE A 12 10.54 6.51 5.44
C PHE A 12 11.03 5.19 6.03
N THR A 13 10.51 4.84 7.21
CA THR A 13 10.96 3.68 7.98
C THR A 13 9.87 2.66 8.23
N HIS A 14 8.60 3.10 8.35
CA HIS A 14 7.49 2.22 8.70
C HIS A 14 6.24 2.54 7.87
N LEU A 15 5.35 1.57 7.76
CA LEU A 15 4.09 1.66 7.03
C LEU A 15 2.97 0.98 7.80
N ILE A 16 1.79 1.59 7.79
CA ILE A 16 0.54 0.94 8.19
C ILE A 16 -0.11 0.37 6.93
N THR A 17 -0.44 -0.92 6.94
CA THR A 17 -0.96 -1.62 5.76
C THR A 17 -2.06 -2.61 6.09
N ILE A 18 -2.88 -2.89 5.08
CA ILE A 18 -3.75 -4.07 5.04
C ILE A 18 -3.13 -5.06 4.03
N PRO A 19 -2.64 -6.24 4.46
CA PRO A 19 -1.97 -7.18 3.59
C PRO A 19 -2.96 -8.03 2.78
N PHE A 20 -2.65 -8.27 1.51
CA PHE A 20 -3.41 -9.13 0.60
C PHE A 20 -2.51 -10.27 0.13
N VAL A 21 -2.00 -11.05 1.09
CA VAL A 21 -0.98 -12.09 0.86
C VAL A 21 -1.45 -13.49 1.25
N ASN A 22 -2.77 -13.71 1.35
CA ASN A 22 -3.32 -15.06 1.46
C ASN A 22 -3.22 -15.78 0.11
N ASP A 23 -3.12 -17.11 0.15
CA ASP A 23 -2.84 -17.92 -1.04
C ASP A 23 -3.91 -17.77 -2.13
N ASP A 24 -5.19 -17.68 -1.74
CA ASP A 24 -6.31 -17.52 -2.69
C ASP A 24 -6.21 -16.19 -3.47
N PHE A 25 -5.94 -15.09 -2.78
CA PHE A 25 -5.77 -13.79 -3.44
C PHE A 25 -4.48 -13.74 -4.26
N ILE A 26 -3.39 -14.34 -3.77
CA ILE A 26 -2.15 -14.45 -4.54
C ILE A 26 -2.42 -15.21 -5.85
N GLN A 27 -3.17 -16.30 -5.81
CA GLN A 27 -3.53 -17.05 -7.01
C GLN A 27 -4.40 -16.20 -7.96
N ALA A 28 -5.43 -15.52 -7.46
CA ALA A 28 -6.25 -14.63 -8.28
C ALA A 28 -5.43 -13.50 -8.94
N TYR A 29 -4.46 -12.95 -8.22
CA TYR A 29 -3.51 -11.97 -8.76
C TYR A 29 -2.58 -12.57 -9.82
N LEU A 30 -2.08 -13.78 -9.62
CA LEU A 30 -1.21 -14.47 -10.58
C LEU A 30 -1.97 -14.82 -11.86
N ASP A 31 -3.22 -15.24 -11.75
CA ASP A 31 -4.11 -15.48 -12.90
C ASP A 31 -4.36 -14.18 -13.67
N PHE A 32 -4.63 -13.08 -12.97
CA PHE A 32 -4.73 -11.75 -13.58
C PHE A 32 -3.43 -11.38 -14.31
N LYS A 33 -2.27 -11.53 -13.65
CA LYS A 33 -0.95 -11.27 -14.25
C LYS A 33 -0.76 -12.09 -15.53
N HIS A 34 -1.10 -13.38 -15.51
CA HIS A 34 -0.96 -14.27 -16.66
C HIS A 34 -1.77 -13.76 -17.85
N ARG A 35 -3.06 -13.48 -17.65
CA ARG A 35 -3.93 -12.98 -18.72
C ARG A 35 -3.45 -11.64 -19.30
N ILE A 36 -2.98 -10.72 -18.46
CA ILE A 36 -2.41 -9.45 -18.95
C ILE A 36 -1.18 -9.70 -19.83
N LEU A 37 -0.28 -10.60 -19.42
CA LEU A 37 0.93 -10.90 -20.20
C LEU A 37 0.62 -11.62 -21.52
N GLU A 38 -0.42 -12.46 -21.55
CA GLU A 38 -0.90 -13.10 -22.78
C GLU A 38 -1.51 -12.09 -23.76
N ASP A 39 -2.38 -11.21 -23.27
CA ASP A 39 -3.07 -10.22 -24.10
C ASP A 39 -2.16 -9.05 -24.52
N ASN A 40 -1.11 -8.76 -23.74
CA ASN A 40 -0.25 -7.58 -23.92
C ASN A 40 1.23 -7.98 -23.95
N PRO A 41 1.73 -8.59 -25.05
CA PRO A 41 3.09 -9.12 -25.13
C PRO A 41 4.20 -8.07 -24.99
N ASP A 42 3.89 -6.78 -25.17
CA ASP A 42 4.81 -5.66 -24.96
C ASP A 42 4.97 -5.25 -23.47
N ILE A 43 4.13 -5.79 -22.57
CA ILE A 43 4.20 -5.52 -21.13
C ILE A 43 5.30 -6.38 -20.49
N ASP A 44 6.26 -5.70 -19.88
CA ASP A 44 7.35 -6.34 -19.15
C ASP A 44 6.85 -6.88 -17.80
N GLU A 45 7.06 -8.19 -17.55
CA GLU A 45 6.64 -8.84 -16.31
C GLU A 45 7.23 -8.20 -15.02
N ILE A 46 8.33 -7.46 -15.14
CA ILE A 46 8.97 -6.73 -14.03
C ILE A 46 8.05 -5.65 -13.47
N LEU A 47 7.09 -5.16 -14.26
CA LEU A 47 6.13 -4.15 -13.83
C LEU A 47 5.21 -4.67 -12.72
N PHE A 48 5.00 -5.98 -12.62
CA PHE A 48 4.10 -6.59 -11.65
C PHE A 48 4.71 -6.60 -10.23
N GLN A 49 3.88 -6.30 -9.24
CA GLN A 49 4.23 -6.37 -7.82
C GLN A 49 4.62 -7.80 -7.43
N ASN A 50 5.57 -7.90 -6.50
CA ASN A 50 5.88 -9.17 -5.86
C ASN A 50 4.61 -9.67 -5.12
N PRO A 51 4.11 -10.89 -5.39
CA PRO A 51 2.92 -11.42 -4.71
C PRO A 51 3.01 -11.34 -3.18
N LYS A 52 4.21 -11.54 -2.63
CA LYS A 52 4.49 -11.45 -1.19
C LYS A 52 4.54 -10.03 -0.65
N LYS A 53 4.22 -9.01 -1.46
CA LYS A 53 4.19 -7.59 -1.12
C LYS A 53 2.88 -6.92 -1.56
N LEU A 54 1.84 -7.70 -1.87
CA LEU A 54 0.50 -7.18 -2.15
C LEU A 54 -0.11 -6.61 -0.86
N HIS A 55 -0.36 -5.32 -0.85
CA HIS A 55 -0.94 -4.61 0.30
C HIS A 55 -1.62 -3.31 -0.13
N MET A 56 -2.54 -2.84 0.70
CA MET A 56 -2.97 -1.44 0.71
C MET A 56 -2.19 -0.66 1.75
N THR A 57 -1.79 0.56 1.43
CA THR A 57 -1.11 1.47 2.37
C THR A 57 -2.12 2.43 3.00
N ILE A 58 -2.13 2.52 4.32
CA ILE A 58 -2.91 3.52 5.08
C ILE A 58 -2.05 4.74 5.39
N SER A 59 -0.80 4.54 5.82
CA SER A 59 0.10 5.64 6.19
C SER A 59 1.57 5.27 6.03
N CYS A 60 2.35 6.19 5.49
CA CYS A 60 3.81 6.15 5.46
C CYS A 60 4.37 6.92 6.67
N LEU A 61 5.23 6.28 7.47
CA LEU A 61 5.68 6.81 8.76
C LEU A 61 7.19 6.98 8.85
N SER A 62 7.59 7.92 9.70
CA SER A 62 8.97 8.19 10.12
C SER A 62 9.11 7.97 11.63
N LEU A 63 9.44 6.73 11.99
CA LEU A 63 9.66 6.27 13.37
C LEU A 63 11.13 5.90 13.56
N ASP A 64 11.99 6.93 13.54
CA ASP A 64 13.46 6.76 13.43
C ASP A 64 14.17 6.37 14.73
N ASP A 65 13.43 6.29 15.85
CA ASP A 65 13.93 5.87 17.16
C ASP A 65 12.92 5.01 17.93
N GLN A 66 13.41 4.29 18.93
CA GLN A 66 12.62 3.30 19.67
C GLN A 66 11.48 3.94 20.49
N GLN A 67 11.67 5.14 21.04
CA GLN A 67 10.65 5.82 21.82
C GLN A 67 9.47 6.20 20.91
N ARG A 68 9.78 6.78 19.74
CA ARG A 68 8.80 7.15 18.73
C ARG A 68 8.05 5.94 18.18
N LEU A 69 8.76 4.83 17.94
CA LEU A 69 8.14 3.57 17.53
C LEU A 69 7.17 3.04 18.59
N THR A 70 7.57 3.00 19.86
CA THR A 70 6.72 2.54 20.97
C THR A 70 5.45 3.39 21.07
N MET A 71 5.58 4.72 21.05
CA MET A 71 4.43 5.63 21.11
C MET A 71 3.47 5.45 19.92
N ALA A 72 4.00 5.34 18.70
CA ALA A 72 3.18 5.14 17.52
C ALA A 72 2.46 3.79 17.54
N ARG A 73 3.13 2.73 18.02
CA ARG A 73 2.52 1.40 18.16
C ARG A 73 1.40 1.41 19.19
N GLU A 74 1.62 1.95 20.38
CA GLU A 74 0.60 2.03 21.44
C GLU A 74 -0.63 2.81 20.96
N LEU A 75 -0.41 3.95 20.29
CA LEU A 75 -1.47 4.75 19.74
C LEU A 75 -2.21 4.05 18.60
N PHE A 76 -1.50 3.37 17.71
CA PHE A 76 -2.09 2.54 16.66
C PHE A 76 -3.02 1.47 17.24
N THR A 77 -2.52 0.68 18.20
CA THR A 77 -3.30 -0.39 18.85
C THR A 77 -4.53 0.17 19.55
N LYS A 78 -4.37 1.24 20.35
CA LYS A 78 -5.48 1.89 21.04
C LYS A 78 -6.52 2.41 20.05
N GLN A 79 -6.09 3.10 19.00
CA GLN A 79 -7.01 3.71 18.03
C GLN A 79 -7.81 2.66 17.27
N CYS A 80 -7.17 1.55 16.86
CA CYS A 80 -7.87 0.44 16.23
C CYS A 80 -8.92 -0.17 17.16
N SER A 81 -8.56 -0.41 18.43
CA SER A 81 -9.48 -0.97 19.44
C SER A 81 -10.68 -0.05 19.69
N ASP A 82 -10.43 1.23 19.96
CA ASP A 82 -11.48 2.22 20.21
C ASP A 82 -12.42 2.37 19.02
N TYR A 83 -11.88 2.33 17.79
CA TYR A 83 -12.69 2.43 16.58
C TYR A 83 -13.60 1.20 16.42
N VAL A 84 -13.05 0.00 16.59
CA VAL A 84 -13.81 -1.25 16.50
C VAL A 84 -14.93 -1.31 17.55
N GLU A 85 -14.66 -0.88 18.78
CA GLU A 85 -15.67 -0.81 19.85
C GLU A 85 -16.81 0.15 19.48
N LYS A 86 -16.47 1.30 18.89
CA LYS A 86 -17.44 2.32 18.49
C LYS A 86 -18.21 1.96 17.21
N PHE A 87 -17.58 1.26 16.29
CA PHE A 87 -18.07 0.95 14.95
C PHE A 87 -17.90 -0.56 14.66
N PRO A 88 -18.62 -1.44 15.38
CA PRO A 88 -18.46 -2.89 15.27
C PRO A 88 -18.84 -3.43 13.87
N GLU A 89 -19.57 -2.68 13.06
CA GLU A 89 -19.88 -2.99 11.66
C GLU A 89 -18.63 -3.21 10.82
N ILE A 90 -17.46 -2.69 11.23
CA ILE A 90 -16.20 -2.97 10.53
C ILE A 90 -15.82 -4.46 10.56
N LEU A 91 -16.23 -5.17 11.62
CA LEU A 91 -15.85 -6.56 11.88
C LEU A 91 -16.57 -7.57 10.99
N ASP A 92 -17.78 -7.22 10.53
CA ASP A 92 -18.63 -8.11 9.75
C ASP A 92 -18.43 -7.88 8.23
N ASN A 93 -17.45 -7.05 7.84
CA ASN A 93 -17.23 -6.70 6.44
C ASN A 93 -16.37 -7.73 5.71
N LYS A 94 -16.92 -8.20 4.59
CA LYS A 94 -16.12 -8.68 3.48
C LYS A 94 -15.66 -7.51 2.63
N ILE A 95 -14.45 -7.62 2.09
CA ILE A 95 -13.90 -6.68 1.13
C ILE A 95 -14.05 -7.28 -0.26
N GLN A 96 -14.75 -6.56 -1.14
CA GLN A 96 -14.77 -6.86 -2.56
C GLN A 96 -13.60 -6.16 -3.26
N ILE A 97 -12.80 -6.92 -4.00
CA ILE A 97 -11.67 -6.42 -4.79
C ILE A 97 -12.09 -6.51 -6.26
N LYS A 98 -12.47 -5.37 -6.84
CA LYS A 98 -13.07 -5.32 -8.17
C LYS A 98 -12.67 -4.07 -8.93
N GLY A 99 -12.27 -4.31 -10.17
CA GLY A 99 -11.87 -3.30 -11.12
C GLY A 99 -10.43 -2.84 -10.92
N VAL A 100 -9.91 -2.20 -11.96
CA VAL A 100 -8.55 -1.67 -12.00
C VAL A 100 -8.58 -0.21 -12.43
N ASP A 101 -7.62 0.55 -11.91
CA ASP A 101 -7.48 1.98 -12.19
C ASP A 101 -6.01 2.39 -12.06
N ILE A 102 -5.70 3.63 -12.45
CA ILE A 102 -4.35 4.17 -12.49
C ILE A 102 -4.19 5.38 -11.57
N MET A 103 -3.00 5.54 -11.02
CA MET A 103 -2.74 6.63 -10.07
C MET A 103 -2.72 8.01 -10.74
N ASN A 104 -2.39 8.06 -12.03
CA ASN A 104 -2.33 9.27 -12.84
C ASN A 104 -3.35 9.22 -13.99
N GLU A 105 -3.68 10.34 -14.60
CA GLU A 105 -4.81 10.43 -15.56
C GLU A 105 -4.53 9.88 -16.96
N ASN A 106 -3.26 9.70 -17.34
CA ASN A 106 -2.89 9.32 -18.70
C ASN A 106 -2.54 7.82 -18.80
N PRO A 107 -3.40 6.99 -19.40
CA PRO A 107 -3.18 5.55 -19.49
C PRO A 107 -1.99 5.17 -20.39
N ARG A 108 -1.57 6.04 -21.32
CA ARG A 108 -0.36 5.82 -22.14
C ARG A 108 0.93 6.09 -21.37
N LYS A 109 0.83 6.70 -20.19
CA LYS A 109 1.95 7.07 -19.33
C LYS A 109 1.67 6.65 -17.91
N THR A 110 1.26 5.41 -17.70
CA THR A 110 0.90 4.90 -16.37
C THR A 110 2.14 4.70 -15.50
N ASN A 111 2.08 5.22 -14.28
CA ASN A 111 3.10 4.98 -13.25
C ASN A 111 2.75 3.77 -12.38
N VAL A 112 1.50 3.71 -11.93
CA VAL A 112 0.97 2.74 -10.99
C VAL A 112 -0.42 2.34 -11.48
N LEU A 113 -0.62 1.03 -11.63
CA LEU A 113 -1.93 0.42 -11.84
C LEU A 113 -2.29 -0.37 -10.58
N TYR A 114 -3.51 -0.21 -10.10
CA TYR A 114 -3.97 -0.79 -8.85
C TYR A 114 -5.35 -1.43 -8.99
N ALA A 115 -5.64 -2.42 -8.15
CA ALA A 115 -6.99 -2.92 -7.94
C ALA A 115 -7.76 -1.95 -7.04
N LYS A 116 -9.04 -1.72 -7.36
CA LYS A 116 -9.93 -0.90 -6.54
C LYS A 116 -10.57 -1.74 -5.44
N ILE A 117 -10.74 -1.10 -4.30
CA ILE A 117 -11.46 -1.62 -3.14
C ILE A 117 -12.36 -0.48 -2.65
N GLU A 118 -13.67 -0.67 -2.74
CA GLU A 118 -14.66 0.32 -2.34
C GLU A 118 -15.41 -0.24 -1.13
N ASN A 119 -15.12 0.30 0.06
CA ASN A 119 -15.79 -0.05 1.30
C ASN A 119 -15.77 1.17 2.23
N GLU A 120 -16.95 1.74 2.53
CA GLU A 120 -17.07 2.98 3.30
C GLU A 120 -16.56 2.82 4.74
N ASN A 121 -16.89 1.71 5.40
CA ASN A 121 -16.42 1.43 6.76
C ASN A 121 -14.89 1.35 6.82
N LEU A 122 -14.28 0.70 5.83
CA LEU A 122 -12.83 0.61 5.69
C LEU A 122 -12.19 1.97 5.40
N GLN A 123 -12.82 2.78 4.55
CA GLN A 123 -12.36 4.13 4.24
C GLN A 123 -12.36 5.01 5.50
N ASN A 124 -13.45 4.99 6.27
CA ASN A 124 -13.58 5.74 7.52
C ASN A 124 -12.55 5.29 8.57
N PHE A 125 -12.32 3.99 8.70
CA PHE A 125 -11.31 3.44 9.58
C PHE A 125 -9.88 3.82 9.16
N ALA A 126 -9.55 3.70 7.88
CA ALA A 126 -8.24 4.08 7.36
C ALA A 126 -7.97 5.58 7.55
N ASN A 127 -8.97 6.43 7.28
CA ASN A 127 -8.89 7.86 7.54
C ASN A 127 -8.63 8.14 9.01
N ASN A 128 -9.38 7.50 9.90
CA ASN A 128 -9.26 7.70 11.34
C ASN A 128 -7.86 7.34 11.86
N ILE A 129 -7.28 6.22 11.41
CA ILE A 129 -5.89 5.88 11.74
C ILE A 129 -4.91 6.91 11.19
N ALA A 130 -5.06 7.27 9.91
CA ALA A 130 -4.16 8.21 9.27
C ALA A 130 -4.16 9.58 9.98
N ASP A 131 -5.34 10.10 10.32
CA ASP A 131 -5.50 11.39 11.02
C ASP A 131 -4.80 11.39 12.39
N VAL A 132 -4.88 10.28 13.13
CA VAL A 132 -4.19 10.12 14.42
C VAL A 132 -2.68 10.07 14.24
N MET A 133 -2.19 9.39 13.20
CA MET A 133 -0.74 9.36 12.89
C MET A 133 -0.22 10.73 12.47
N VAL A 134 -1.01 11.49 11.70
CA VAL A 134 -0.71 12.87 11.28
C VAL A 134 -0.65 13.79 12.48
N SER A 135 -1.67 13.78 13.32
CA SER A 135 -1.83 14.69 14.46
C SER A 135 -0.73 14.52 15.51
N ASN A 136 -0.11 13.33 15.57
CA ASN A 136 1.02 13.03 16.45
C ASN A 136 2.39 13.14 15.75
N GLY A 137 2.40 13.65 14.51
CA GLY A 137 3.61 13.97 13.74
C GLY A 137 4.36 12.76 13.20
N PHE A 138 3.78 11.55 13.21
CA PHE A 138 4.48 10.33 12.82
C PHE A 138 4.69 10.17 11.30
N LEU A 139 4.05 11.00 10.49
CA LEU A 139 4.10 10.87 9.03
C LEU A 139 5.49 11.11 8.44
N TYR A 140 5.78 10.33 7.41
CA TYR A 140 6.85 10.61 6.47
C TYR A 140 6.42 11.74 5.51
N THR A 141 7.08 12.91 5.56
CA THR A 141 6.66 14.09 4.78
C THR A 141 7.05 14.01 3.30
N GLY A 142 7.83 13.01 2.89
CA GLY A 142 8.15 12.80 1.48
C GLY A 142 7.04 12.08 0.71
N ASP A 143 6.01 11.58 1.40
CA ASP A 143 4.82 11.02 0.77
C ASP A 143 3.92 12.15 0.25
N ARG A 144 3.84 12.28 -1.08
CA ARG A 144 3.04 13.30 -1.76
C ARG A 144 1.55 13.01 -1.74
N HIS A 145 1.17 11.78 -1.39
CA HIS A 145 -0.22 11.34 -1.26
C HIS A 145 -0.63 11.23 0.21
N ALA A 146 0.26 11.54 1.15
CA ALA A 146 -0.08 11.56 2.56
C ALA A 146 -1.11 12.65 2.85
N ASN A 147 -2.06 12.33 3.72
CA ASN A 147 -3.03 13.28 4.25
C ASN A 147 -2.37 14.25 5.25
N LEU A 148 -1.44 15.09 4.79
CA LEU A 148 -0.64 16.00 5.64
C LEU A 148 -1.49 17.01 6.43
N SER A 149 -2.76 17.18 6.07
CA SER A 149 -3.67 18.15 6.70
C SER A 149 -4.81 17.52 7.51
N GLY A 150 -4.96 16.18 7.51
CA GLY A 150 -6.12 15.51 8.10
C GLY A 150 -7.44 15.77 7.36
N ARG A 151 -7.40 16.32 6.14
CA ARG A 151 -8.58 16.78 5.38
C ARG A 151 -8.82 16.01 4.09
N GLN A 152 -7.92 15.10 3.71
CA GLN A 152 -8.01 14.32 2.49
C GLN A 152 -8.16 12.85 2.84
N ASN A 153 -9.11 12.16 2.20
CA ASN A 153 -9.26 10.73 2.38
C ASN A 153 -7.97 9.99 2.00
N VAL A 154 -7.61 8.98 2.78
CA VAL A 154 -6.58 8.01 2.40
C VAL A 154 -7.00 7.40 1.06
N LYS A 155 -6.14 7.51 0.05
CA LYS A 155 -6.39 6.84 -1.24
C LYS A 155 -6.12 5.36 -1.08
N LEU A 156 -7.13 4.60 -0.69
CA LEU A 156 -7.05 3.14 -0.60
C LEU A 156 -6.88 2.55 -2.00
N HIS A 157 -5.76 1.84 -2.20
CA HIS A 157 -5.44 1.19 -3.47
C HIS A 157 -4.50 0.01 -3.24
N LEU A 158 -4.71 -1.07 -3.98
CA LEU A 158 -3.86 -2.25 -3.96
C LEU A 158 -2.99 -2.28 -5.21
N THR A 159 -1.73 -1.87 -5.09
CA THR A 159 -0.81 -1.75 -6.24
C THR A 159 -0.54 -3.12 -6.87
N LEU A 160 -0.91 -3.26 -8.15
CA LEU A 160 -0.67 -4.46 -8.96
C LEU A 160 0.56 -4.31 -9.84
N MET A 161 0.73 -3.13 -10.45
CA MET A 161 1.86 -2.83 -11.32
C MET A 161 2.46 -1.47 -11.02
N ASN A 162 3.78 -1.34 -11.14
CA ASN A 162 4.50 -0.08 -10.92
C ASN A 162 5.74 0.03 -11.81
N SER A 163 5.80 1.13 -12.58
CA SER A 163 6.94 1.48 -13.43
C SER A 163 8.26 1.60 -12.68
N SER A 164 8.24 1.97 -11.38
CA SER A 164 9.45 2.09 -10.56
C SER A 164 10.17 0.76 -10.36
N PHE A 165 9.49 -0.38 -10.54
CA PHE A 165 10.07 -1.72 -10.36
C PHE A 165 11.11 -2.03 -11.44
N LEU A 166 11.01 -1.42 -12.62
CA LEU A 166 12.01 -1.51 -13.68
C LEU A 166 13.42 -1.08 -13.22
N PHE A 167 13.51 -0.25 -12.19
CA PHE A 167 14.79 0.29 -11.68
C PHE A 167 15.31 -0.44 -10.43
N ARG A 168 14.57 -1.43 -9.89
CA ARG A 168 14.92 -2.11 -8.63
C ARG A 168 15.75 -3.39 -8.81
N ARG A 169 15.80 -4.00 -10.00
CA ARG A 169 16.65 -5.18 -10.24
C ARG A 169 18.12 -4.75 -10.38
N LYS A 170 18.99 -5.25 -9.49
CA LYS A 170 20.45 -5.03 -9.49
C LYS A 170 21.13 -5.46 -10.81
N ASP A 171 20.52 -6.38 -11.56
CA ASP A 171 21.04 -6.90 -12.82
C ASP A 171 20.88 -5.95 -14.02
N PHE A 172 20.15 -4.84 -13.85
CA PHE A 172 20.32 -3.68 -14.74
C PHE A 172 21.65 -3.00 -14.39
N SER A 173 22.73 -3.69 -14.76
CA SER A 173 24.08 -3.16 -14.81
C SER A 173 24.08 -1.73 -15.36
N LEU A 174 24.99 -0.94 -14.81
CA LEU A 174 25.27 0.48 -15.05
C LEU A 174 25.47 0.91 -16.53
N LYS A 175 25.13 0.06 -17.52
CA LYS A 175 25.37 0.27 -18.96
C LYS A 175 24.14 0.59 -19.80
N LYS A 176 22.91 0.50 -19.30
CA LYS A 176 21.72 1.02 -20.00
C LYS A 176 20.73 1.65 -19.03
N ARG A 177 21.00 2.89 -18.63
CA ARG A 177 19.95 3.77 -18.08
C ARG A 177 18.89 3.91 -19.16
N LYS A 178 17.82 3.13 -19.05
CA LYS A 178 16.62 3.21 -19.87
C LYS A 178 16.18 4.70 -19.94
N PRO A 179 15.99 5.30 -21.13
CA PRO A 179 15.68 6.72 -21.28
C PRO A 179 14.40 7.11 -20.51
N MET A 180 14.20 8.40 -20.24
CA MET A 180 13.09 8.93 -19.44
C MET A 180 11.69 8.43 -19.90
N LYS A 181 11.55 8.04 -21.18
CA LYS A 181 10.36 7.40 -21.77
C LYS A 181 9.98 6.04 -21.14
N GLN A 182 10.90 5.32 -20.50
CA GLN A 182 10.66 4.02 -19.86
C GLN A 182 10.30 4.13 -18.37
N ARG A 183 9.98 5.34 -17.88
CA ARG A 183 9.41 5.55 -16.53
C ARG A 183 7.91 5.27 -16.46
N TYR A 184 7.30 4.86 -17.56
CA TYR A 184 5.88 4.61 -17.66
C TYR A 184 5.66 3.36 -18.51
N PHE A 185 4.46 2.79 -18.39
CA PHE A 185 3.95 1.78 -19.30
C PHE A 185 2.60 2.23 -19.87
N ASP A 186 2.25 1.76 -21.07
CA ASP A 186 0.93 2.00 -21.65
C ASP A 186 -0.03 0.94 -21.09
N SER A 187 -1.01 1.36 -20.31
CA SER A 187 -2.03 0.49 -19.73
C SER A 187 -3.40 0.70 -20.39
N THR A 188 -3.45 1.31 -21.57
CA THR A 188 -4.71 1.63 -22.28
C THR A 188 -5.50 0.36 -22.53
N GLU A 189 -4.87 -0.68 -23.08
CA GLU A 189 -5.53 -1.95 -23.37
C GLU A 189 -5.94 -2.71 -22.09
N ILE A 190 -5.07 -2.72 -21.08
CA ILE A 190 -5.39 -3.26 -19.75
C ILE A 190 -6.65 -2.60 -19.19
N LEU A 191 -6.74 -1.28 -19.20
CA LEU A 191 -7.89 -0.55 -18.69
C LEU A 191 -9.14 -0.75 -19.53
N ASN A 192 -9.02 -0.96 -20.85
CA ASN A 192 -10.17 -1.24 -21.71
C ASN A 192 -10.76 -2.64 -21.44
N ASN A 193 -9.89 -3.64 -21.29
CA ASN A 193 -10.31 -5.05 -21.21
C ASN A 193 -10.60 -5.50 -19.77
N TYR A 194 -9.97 -4.87 -18.78
CA TYR A 194 -10.00 -5.31 -17.38
C TYR A 194 -10.55 -4.28 -16.39
N ARG A 195 -11.16 -3.18 -16.88
CA ARG A 195 -11.68 -2.07 -16.05
C ARG A 195 -12.47 -2.54 -14.84
N ASP A 196 -13.34 -3.53 -15.05
CA ASP A 196 -14.29 -4.05 -14.06
C ASP A 196 -13.94 -5.48 -13.61
N HIS A 197 -12.68 -5.89 -13.81
CA HIS A 197 -12.20 -7.23 -13.45
C HIS A 197 -12.47 -7.55 -11.98
N PHE A 198 -13.26 -8.59 -11.73
CA PHE A 198 -13.49 -9.09 -10.38
C PHE A 198 -12.34 -10.02 -9.98
N PHE A 199 -11.59 -9.65 -8.94
CA PHE A 199 -10.54 -10.49 -8.41
C PHE A 199 -11.13 -11.51 -7.45
N MET A 200 -11.71 -11.04 -6.33
CA MET A 200 -12.40 -11.88 -5.36
C MET A 200 -13.11 -11.02 -4.29
N GLU A 201 -13.83 -11.70 -3.41
CA GLU A 201 -14.34 -11.17 -2.15
C GLU A 201 -13.67 -11.94 -0.99
N ILE A 202 -13.08 -11.23 -0.02
CA ILE A 202 -12.39 -11.84 1.14
C ILE A 202 -12.92 -11.28 2.46
N PRO A 203 -12.80 -12.03 3.58
CA PRO A 203 -12.91 -11.45 4.91
C PRO A 203 -11.91 -10.29 5.09
N MET A 204 -12.26 -9.30 5.91
CA MET A 204 -11.37 -8.18 6.28
C MET A 204 -10.00 -8.70 6.77
N PRO A 205 -8.90 -8.40 6.05
CA PRO A 205 -7.56 -8.77 6.51
C PRO A 205 -7.17 -7.97 7.77
N PRO A 206 -6.14 -8.41 8.52
CA PRO A 206 -5.64 -7.63 9.63
C PRO A 206 -5.04 -6.30 9.16
N VAL A 207 -4.94 -5.34 10.06
CA VAL A 207 -4.24 -4.08 9.82
C VAL A 207 -2.93 -4.13 10.59
N GLN A 208 -1.83 -3.80 9.92
CA GLN A 208 -0.50 -4.04 10.42
C GLN A 208 0.36 -2.79 10.40
N LEU A 209 1.09 -2.55 11.49
CA LEU A 209 2.23 -1.64 11.52
C LEU A 209 3.48 -2.44 11.17
N ASN A 210 4.23 -1.99 10.17
CA ASN A 210 5.36 -2.72 9.61
C ASN A 210 6.62 -1.87 9.53
N GLU A 211 7.77 -2.52 9.67
CA GLU A 211 9.08 -1.96 9.36
C GLU A 211 9.40 -2.19 7.87
N LEU A 212 9.73 -1.12 7.15
CA LEU A 212 9.88 -1.12 5.69
C LEU A 212 11.10 -1.94 5.21
N HIS A 213 12.21 -1.85 5.92
CA HIS A 213 13.52 -2.35 5.46
C HIS A 213 13.85 -3.77 5.91
N ARG A 214 12.94 -4.40 6.67
CA ARG A 214 13.05 -5.81 7.08
C ARG A 214 11.91 -6.63 6.49
N ILE A 215 12.17 -7.91 6.30
CA ILE A 215 11.19 -8.87 5.84
C ILE A 215 11.00 -9.96 6.89
N ASN A 216 9.77 -10.46 7.02
CA ASN A 216 9.49 -11.63 7.84
C ASN A 216 9.83 -12.93 7.08
N GLU A 217 9.65 -14.07 7.73
CA GLU A 217 9.92 -15.40 7.16
C GLU A 217 9.09 -15.71 5.90
N PHE A 218 7.90 -15.11 5.77
CA PHE A 218 7.03 -15.28 4.61
C PHE A 218 7.45 -14.40 3.42
N GLY A 219 8.36 -13.45 3.63
CA GLY A 219 8.81 -12.48 2.62
C GLY A 219 7.95 -11.22 2.53
N TYR A 220 6.98 -11.04 3.44
CA TYR A 220 6.26 -9.78 3.63
C TYR A 220 7.13 -8.78 4.41
N TYR A 221 6.61 -7.61 4.78
CA TYR A 221 7.32 -6.70 5.67
C TYR A 221 7.45 -7.29 7.07
N ASN A 222 8.43 -6.83 7.85
CA ASN A 222 8.53 -7.20 9.25
C ASN A 222 7.38 -6.55 10.01
N VAL A 223 6.52 -7.38 10.61
CA VAL A 223 5.32 -6.93 11.32
C VAL A 223 5.72 -6.54 12.74
N VAL A 224 5.43 -5.30 13.12
CA VAL A 224 5.66 -4.77 14.48
C VAL A 224 4.42 -4.96 15.34
N GLU A 225 3.24 -4.81 14.74
CA GLU A 225 1.94 -4.95 15.40
C GLU A 225 0.89 -5.38 14.37
N SER A 226 -0.06 -6.23 14.77
CA SER A 226 -1.10 -6.76 13.89
C SER A 226 -2.44 -6.81 14.61
N ILE A 227 -3.41 -6.05 14.11
CA ILE A 227 -4.77 -5.98 14.66
C ILE A 227 -5.73 -6.71 13.74
N HIS A 228 -6.39 -7.75 14.27
CA HIS A 228 -7.43 -8.47 13.54
C HIS A 228 -8.77 -7.75 13.69
N LEU A 229 -9.43 -7.49 12.56
CA LEU A 229 -10.73 -6.83 12.51
C LEU A 229 -11.86 -7.84 12.24
N LEU A 230 -11.80 -9.03 12.84
CA LEU A 230 -12.87 -10.03 12.74
C LEU A 230 -13.34 -10.37 14.16
N LYS A 231 -14.65 -10.59 14.35
CA LYS A 231 -15.15 -11.18 15.60
C LYS A 231 -14.54 -12.57 15.76
N GLN A 232 -13.89 -12.81 16.90
CA GLN A 232 -13.47 -14.15 17.33
C GLN A 232 -14.68 -14.95 17.81
#